data_AF-A0A290Q9R8-F1
#
_entry.id   AF-A0A290Q9R8-F1
#
_cell.length_a   1.000
_cell.length_b   1.000
_cell.length_c   1.000
_cell.angle_alpha   90.00
_cell.angle_beta   90.00
_cell.angle_gamma   90.00
#
_symmetry.space_group_name_H-M   'P 1'
#
loop_
_entity.id
_entity.type
_entity.pdbx_description
1 polymer ?
#
loop_
_entity_poly.entity_id
_entity_poly.type
_entity_poly.pdbx_seq_one_letter_code
_entity_poly.pdbx_strand_id
1 'polypeptide(L)'
;MTPVACRYCGLPFKVTRVEPGRDYFCCTGCAMLARVPVDAQGQFPVNAQLISVLVTGFLYFNQLLFWLLSVLLAREDAQAALAVRFGWLAAGAALVVWAAVLLVQLREKSARAGDFVGAALVLAMHGVAFRVQPPSAVCMAGANALLLLWSVRGLLRRKRRSARRTDVASE
;
A
#
# COMPACT_ATOMS: atom_id res chain seq x y z
N MET A 1 38.31 5.21 -14.20
CA MET A 1 36.85 5.34 -14.35
C MET A 1 36.49 5.01 -15.79
N THR A 2 35.52 4.13 -15.99
CA THR A 2 35.13 3.65 -17.32
C THR A 2 33.83 4.33 -17.75
N PRO A 3 33.74 4.85 -18.99
CA PRO A 3 32.49 5.43 -19.50
C PRO A 3 31.46 4.33 -19.79
N VAL A 4 30.22 4.56 -19.37
CA VAL A 4 29.07 3.70 -19.65
C VAL A 4 27.87 4.57 -20.01
N ALA A 5 26.93 4.04 -20.80
CA ALA A 5 25.67 4.71 -21.10
C ALA A 5 24.58 4.21 -20.14
N CYS A 6 23.71 5.12 -19.70
CA CYS A 6 22.51 4.74 -18.96
C CYS A 6 21.60 3.89 -19.85
N ARG A 7 21.19 2.71 -19.38
CA ARG A 7 20.30 1.83 -20.13
C ARG A 7 18.93 2.43 -20.44
N TYR A 8 18.46 3.36 -19.59
CA TYR A 8 17.14 3.98 -19.74
C TYR A 8 17.16 5.24 -20.61
N CYS A 9 17.95 6.26 -20.23
CA CYS A 9 17.95 7.56 -20.91
C CYS A 9 19.11 7.76 -21.90
N GLY A 10 20.03 6.81 -22.03
CA GLY A 10 21.20 6.92 -22.91
C GLY A 10 22.30 7.88 -22.45
N LEU A 11 22.10 8.60 -21.34
CA LEU A 11 23.06 9.59 -20.85
C LEU A 11 24.40 8.93 -20.48
N PRO A 12 25.55 9.43 -20.99
CA PRO A 12 26.86 8.90 -20.64
C PRO A 12 27.24 9.29 -19.20
N PHE A 13 27.76 8.34 -18.43
CA PHE A 13 28.30 8.59 -17.08
C PHE A 13 29.48 7.65 -16.78
N LYS A 14 30.20 7.92 -15.69
CA LYS A 14 31.43 7.20 -15.33
C LYS A 14 31.19 6.32 -14.10
N VAL A 15 31.67 5.07 -14.16
CA VAL A 15 31.67 4.14 -13.02
C VAL A 15 33.09 3.66 -12.69
N THR A 16 33.31 3.27 -11.44
CA THR A 16 34.63 2.83 -10.96
C THR A 16 35.03 1.47 -11.53
N ARG A 17 34.07 0.54 -11.64
CA ARG A 17 34.28 -0.82 -12.16
C ARG A 17 33.05 -1.24 -12.96
N VAL A 18 33.27 -1.85 -14.12
CA VAL A 18 32.21 -2.45 -14.94
C VAL A 18 32.16 -3.95 -14.67
N GLU A 19 31.06 -4.41 -14.10
CA GLU A 19 30.65 -5.80 -14.01
C GLU A 19 29.92 -6.23 -15.31
N PRO A 20 30.34 -7.33 -15.95
CA PRO A 20 29.67 -7.85 -17.14
C PRO A 20 28.26 -8.37 -16.80
N GLY A 21 27.30 -8.11 -17.69
CA GLY A 21 25.90 -8.56 -17.54
C GLY A 21 25.03 -7.71 -16.60
N ARG A 22 25.55 -6.61 -16.04
CA ARG A 22 24.81 -5.70 -15.17
C ARG A 22 24.30 -4.47 -15.92
N ASP A 23 23.09 -4.05 -15.60
CA ASP A 23 22.52 -2.80 -16.09
C ASP A 23 22.99 -1.59 -15.29
N TYR A 24 23.34 -0.52 -16.02
CA TYR A 24 23.84 0.73 -15.46
C TYR A 24 22.80 1.85 -15.64
N PHE A 25 22.54 2.58 -14.55
CA PHE A 25 21.59 3.69 -14.53
C PHE A 25 22.26 4.94 -13.96
N CYS A 26 22.08 6.09 -14.60
CA CYS A 26 22.71 7.34 -14.19
C CYS A 26 22.07 7.97 -12.93
N CYS A 27 20.84 7.57 -12.58
CA CYS A 27 20.15 8.03 -11.39
C CYS A 27 19.19 6.95 -10.86
N THR A 28 18.74 7.12 -9.62
CA THR A 28 17.72 6.27 -8.99
C THR A 28 16.41 6.26 -9.77
N GLY A 29 16.03 7.39 -10.39
CA GLY A 29 14.85 7.49 -11.25
C GLY A 29 14.90 6.56 -12.46
N CYS A 30 16.02 6.56 -13.22
CA CYS A 30 16.20 5.66 -14.36
C CYS A 30 16.22 4.18 -13.94
N ALA A 31 16.83 3.87 -12.80
CA ALA A 31 16.84 2.52 -12.24
C ALA A 31 15.44 2.03 -11.84
N MET A 32 14.60 2.92 -11.29
CA MET A 32 13.22 2.60 -10.97
C MET A 32 12.36 2.42 -12.23
N LEU A 33 12.42 3.37 -13.17
CA LEU A 33 11.60 3.35 -14.38
C LEU A 33 11.87 2.12 -15.26
N ALA A 34 13.12 1.68 -15.36
CA ALA A 34 13.48 0.48 -16.11
C ALA A 34 12.87 -0.82 -15.55
N ARG A 35 12.37 -0.81 -14.30
CA ARG A 35 11.72 -1.97 -13.66
C ARG A 35 10.20 -1.89 -13.73
N VAL A 36 9.65 -0.77 -14.18
CA VAL A 36 8.20 -0.64 -14.33
C VAL A 36 7.81 -1.41 -15.59
N PRO A 37 6.86 -2.35 -15.49
CA PRO A 37 6.31 -2.98 -16.68
C PRO A 37 5.63 -1.92 -17.56
N VAL A 38 6.02 -1.85 -18.83
CA VAL A 38 5.36 -1.05 -19.86
C VAL A 38 4.50 -1.97 -20.74
N ASP A 39 3.44 -1.43 -21.35
CA ASP A 39 2.65 -2.17 -22.33
C ASP A 39 3.41 -2.35 -23.66
N ALA A 40 2.79 -3.02 -24.63
CA ALA A 40 3.40 -3.28 -25.94
C ALA A 40 3.67 -1.99 -26.74
N GLN A 41 3.06 -0.87 -26.35
CA GLN A 41 3.19 0.46 -26.93
C GLN A 41 4.21 1.33 -26.18
N GLY A 42 4.87 0.79 -25.15
CA GLY A 42 5.84 1.52 -24.32
C GLY A 42 5.19 2.52 -23.37
N GLN A 43 3.87 2.48 -23.18
CA GLN A 43 3.18 3.31 -22.20
C GLN A 43 3.14 2.62 -20.84
N PHE A 44 3.04 3.44 -19.79
CA PHE A 44 2.77 2.94 -18.46
C PHE A 44 1.39 2.26 -18.50
N PRO A 45 1.25 0.99 -18.11
CA PRO A 45 -0.02 0.30 -18.16
C PRO A 45 -0.91 0.91 -17.09
N VAL A 46 -1.67 1.93 -17.47
CA VAL A 46 -2.73 2.53 -16.65
C VAL A 46 -3.88 1.52 -16.67
N ASN A 47 -3.71 0.46 -15.89
CA ASN A 47 -4.73 -0.53 -15.67
C ASN A 47 -5.62 -0.10 -14.49
N ALA A 48 -6.86 -0.59 -14.47
CA ALA A 48 -7.81 -0.28 -13.41
C ALA A 48 -7.25 -0.64 -12.02
N GLN A 49 -6.46 -1.72 -11.92
CA GLN A 49 -5.81 -2.16 -10.70
C GLN A 49 -4.85 -1.12 -10.12
N LEU A 50 -3.99 -0.52 -10.95
CA LEU A 50 -3.03 0.50 -10.54
C LEU A 50 -3.77 1.74 -10.04
N ILE A 51 -4.80 2.19 -10.76
CA ILE A 51 -5.65 3.30 -10.32
C ILE A 51 -6.31 2.96 -8.99
N SER A 52 -6.90 1.77 -8.86
CA SER A 52 -7.54 1.33 -7.61
C SER A 52 -6.58 1.28 -6.43
N VAL A 53 -5.35 0.80 -6.62
CA VAL A 53 -4.30 0.78 -5.59
C VAL A 53 -3.89 2.21 -5.21
N LEU A 54 -3.68 3.09 -6.19
CA LEU A 54 -3.31 4.48 -5.95
C LEU A 54 -4.38 5.25 -5.18
N VAL A 55 -5.64 5.15 -5.63
CA VAL A 55 -6.78 5.79 -4.96
C VAL A 55 -6.94 5.27 -3.54
N THR A 56 -6.88 3.95 -3.35
CA THR A 56 -7.00 3.34 -2.03
C THR A 56 -5.84 3.75 -1.12
N GLY A 57 -4.61 3.76 -1.64
CA GLY A 57 -3.42 4.20 -0.91
C GLY A 57 -3.49 5.67 -0.51
N PHE A 58 -3.97 6.54 -1.39
CA PHE A 58 -4.19 7.96 -1.11
C PHE A 58 -5.23 8.14 0.01
N LEU A 59 -6.38 7.46 -0.08
CA LEU A 59 -7.42 7.53 0.94
C LEU A 59 -6.89 7.02 2.31
N TYR A 60 -6.11 5.93 2.31
CA TYR A 60 -5.51 5.38 3.52
C TYR A 60 -4.47 6.33 4.14
N PHE A 61 -3.65 6.96 3.32
CA PHE A 61 -2.67 7.95 3.80
C PHE A 61 -3.36 9.16 4.45
N ASN A 62 -4.44 9.66 3.84
CA ASN A 62 -5.23 10.76 4.42
C ASN A 62 -5.90 10.35 5.74
N GLN A 63 -6.43 9.12 5.81
CA GLN A 63 -6.99 8.56 7.04
C GLN A 63 -5.94 8.54 8.16
N LEU A 64 -4.72 8.08 7.88
CA LEU A 64 -3.62 8.08 8.84
C LEU A 64 -3.20 9.48 9.26
N LEU A 65 -3.15 10.45 8.33
CA LEU A 65 -2.83 11.84 8.65
C LEU A 65 -3.86 12.46 9.61
N PHE A 66 -5.15 12.27 9.35
CA PHE A 66 -6.19 12.75 10.26
C PHE A 66 -6.10 12.10 11.64
N TRP A 67 -5.78 10.80 11.70
CA TRP A 67 -5.58 10.11 12.96
C TRP A 67 -4.36 10.65 13.71
N LEU A 68 -3.23 10.85 13.04
CA LEU A 68 -2.01 11.39 13.63
C LEU A 68 -2.22 12.82 14.16
N LEU A 69 -2.93 13.65 13.39
CA LEU A 69 -3.31 15.00 13.82
C LEU A 69 -4.21 14.96 15.05
N SER A 70 -5.23 14.08 15.07
CA SER A 70 -6.08 13.89 16.25
C SER A 70 -5.26 13.53 17.49
N VAL A 71 -4.32 12.60 17.38
CA VAL A 71 -3.45 12.19 18.49
C VAL A 71 -2.51 13.32 18.93
N LEU A 72 -1.96 14.08 18.00
CA LEU A 72 -1.06 15.20 18.31
C LEU A 72 -1.83 16.32 19.03
N LEU A 73 -3.00 16.69 18.51
CA LEU A 73 -3.86 17.74 19.07
C LEU A 73 -4.43 17.36 20.44
N ALA A 74 -4.68 16.07 20.69
CA ALA A 74 -5.16 15.60 21.99
C ALA A 74 -4.15 15.78 23.12
N ARG A 75 -2.87 16.06 22.81
CA ARG A 75 -1.84 16.37 23.82
C ARG A 75 -1.87 17.82 24.29
N GLU A 76 -2.56 18.69 23.56
CA GLU A 76 -2.74 20.10 23.93
C GLU A 76 -4.17 20.29 24.43
N ASP A 77 -4.35 20.52 25.73
CA ASP A 77 -5.67 20.64 26.36
C ASP A 77 -6.55 21.72 25.70
N ALA A 78 -5.94 22.81 25.23
CA ALA A 78 -6.61 23.89 24.51
C ALA A 78 -7.22 23.45 23.16
N GLN A 79 -6.74 22.33 22.59
CA GLN A 79 -7.15 21.85 21.27
C GLN A 79 -7.97 20.55 21.32
N ALA A 80 -8.45 20.14 22.50
CA ALA A 80 -9.20 18.89 22.68
C ALA A 80 -10.42 18.77 21.75
N ALA A 81 -11.18 19.86 21.55
CA ALA A 81 -12.33 19.85 20.64
C ALA A 81 -11.92 19.64 19.17
N LEU A 82 -10.78 20.19 18.75
CA LEU A 82 -10.24 20.00 17.40
C LEU A 82 -9.72 18.57 17.21
N ALA A 83 -9.06 18.02 18.23
CA ALA A 83 -8.61 16.63 18.27
C ALA A 83 -9.76 15.63 18.05
N VAL A 84 -10.91 15.86 18.70
CA VAL A 84 -12.12 15.04 18.51
C VAL A 84 -12.65 15.14 17.09
N ARG A 85 -12.70 16.34 16.49
CA ARG A 85 -13.13 16.53 15.09
C ARG A 85 -12.24 15.76 14.12
N PHE A 86 -10.92 15.86 14.26
CA PHE A 86 -9.98 15.08 13.45
C PHE A 86 -10.10 13.58 13.71
N GLY A 87 -10.45 13.15 14.93
CA GLY A 87 -10.75 11.75 15.24
C GLY A 87 -11.96 11.23 14.45
N TRP A 88 -13.04 12.02 14.38
CA TRP A 88 -14.20 11.70 13.55
C TRP A 88 -13.88 11.71 12.05
N LEU A 89 -13.08 12.67 11.57
CA LEU A 89 -12.64 12.70 10.17
C LEU A 89 -11.79 11.47 9.83
N ALA A 90 -10.87 11.08 10.70
CA ALA A 90 -10.08 9.87 10.54
C ALA A 90 -10.96 8.61 10.53
N ALA A 91 -11.94 8.54 11.42
CA ALA A 91 -12.87 7.43 11.47
C ALA A 91 -13.72 7.35 10.19
N GLY A 92 -14.27 8.48 9.73
CA GLY A 92 -15.05 8.55 8.50
C GLY A 92 -14.22 8.20 7.27
N ALA A 93 -12.99 8.74 7.18
CA ALA A 93 -12.05 8.41 6.12
C ALA A 93 -11.71 6.91 6.11
N ALA A 94 -11.56 6.28 7.28
CA ALA A 94 -11.36 4.84 7.38
C ALA A 94 -12.54 4.07 6.75
N LEU A 95 -13.78 4.40 7.10
CA LEU A 95 -14.96 3.77 6.49
C LEU A 95 -14.96 3.91 4.96
N VAL A 96 -14.58 5.07 4.43
CA VAL A 96 -14.48 5.31 2.98
C VAL A 96 -13.39 4.43 2.34
N VAL A 97 -12.20 4.36 2.96
CA VAL A 97 -11.12 3.45 2.51
C VAL A 97 -11.63 2.01 2.45
N TRP A 98 -12.34 1.57 3.49
CA TRP A 98 -12.85 0.21 3.58
C TRP A 98 -13.93 -0.10 2.56
N ALA A 99 -14.85 0.83 2.34
CA ALA A 99 -15.83 0.70 1.27
C ALA A 99 -15.16 0.62 -0.10
N ALA A 100 -14.13 1.44 -0.36
CA ALA A 100 -13.37 1.39 -1.61
C ALA A 100 -12.65 0.05 -1.80
N VAL A 101 -11.99 -0.48 -0.78
CA VAL A 101 -11.34 -1.80 -0.81
C VAL A 101 -12.35 -2.90 -1.13
N LEU A 102 -13.51 -2.90 -0.46
CA LEU A 102 -14.57 -3.88 -0.69
C LEU A 102 -15.10 -3.79 -2.12
N LEU A 103 -15.35 -2.58 -2.62
CA LEU A 103 -15.82 -2.36 -3.99
C LEU A 103 -14.81 -2.84 -5.04
N VAL A 104 -13.51 -2.60 -4.82
CA VAL A 104 -12.44 -3.10 -5.70
C VAL A 104 -12.41 -4.63 -5.68
N GLN A 105 -12.45 -5.24 -4.50
CA GLN A 105 -12.48 -6.70 -4.35
C GLN A 105 -13.68 -7.35 -5.06
N LEU A 106 -14.86 -6.73 -4.95
CA LEU A 106 -16.08 -7.16 -5.64
C LEU A 106 -15.96 -7.02 -7.15
N ARG A 107 -15.44 -5.88 -7.64
CA ARG A 107 -15.28 -5.64 -9.08
C ARG A 107 -14.27 -6.56 -9.72
N GLU A 108 -13.14 -6.81 -9.07
CA GLU A 108 -12.06 -7.61 -9.64
C GLU A 108 -12.30 -9.13 -9.54
N LYS A 109 -13.36 -9.57 -8.84
CA LYS A 109 -13.63 -10.98 -8.53
C LYS A 109 -12.41 -11.71 -7.94
N SER A 110 -11.47 -10.95 -7.37
CA SER A 110 -10.18 -11.45 -6.89
C SER A 110 -10.27 -11.96 -5.45
N ALA A 111 -11.34 -11.59 -4.75
CA ALA A 111 -11.55 -11.93 -3.36
C ALA A 111 -12.00 -13.38 -3.17
N ARG A 112 -11.30 -14.08 -2.29
CA ARG A 112 -11.73 -15.39 -1.79
C ARG A 112 -12.70 -15.17 -0.64
N ALA A 113 -13.54 -16.16 -0.34
CA ALA A 113 -14.50 -16.08 0.78
C ALA A 113 -13.86 -15.61 2.10
N GLY A 114 -12.60 -15.97 2.37
CA GLY A 114 -11.87 -15.50 3.55
C GLY A 114 -11.52 -14.01 3.55
N ASP A 115 -11.36 -13.37 2.39
CA ASP A 115 -11.04 -11.94 2.30
C ASP A 115 -12.27 -11.08 2.66
N PHE A 116 -13.48 -11.56 2.33
CA PHE A 116 -14.73 -10.96 2.79
C PHE A 116 -14.91 -11.05 4.31
N VAL A 117 -14.53 -12.19 4.92
CA VAL A 117 -14.59 -12.35 6.39
C VAL A 117 -13.61 -11.39 7.07
N GLY A 118 -12.38 -11.28 6.56
CA GLY A 118 -11.40 -10.32 7.06
C GLY A 118 -11.88 -8.87 6.94
N ALA A 119 -12.41 -8.49 5.76
CA ALA A 119 -12.98 -7.17 5.53
C ALA A 119 -14.17 -6.89 6.46
N ALA A 120 -15.09 -7.85 6.64
CA ALA A 120 -16.25 -7.71 7.52
C ALA A 120 -15.85 -7.54 8.99
N LEU A 121 -14.87 -8.30 9.48
CA LEU A 121 -14.35 -8.17 10.85
C LEU A 121 -13.73 -6.78 11.06
N VAL A 122 -12.94 -6.30 10.10
CA VAL A 122 -12.30 -4.99 10.18
C VAL A 122 -13.34 -3.86 10.11
N LEU A 123 -14.37 -3.99 9.26
CA LEU A 123 -15.49 -3.05 9.20
C LEU A 123 -16.27 -3.02 10.52
N ALA A 124 -16.52 -4.19 11.10
CA ALA A 124 -17.21 -4.32 12.38
C ALA A 124 -16.42 -3.65 13.51
N MET A 125 -15.10 -3.85 13.57
CA MET A 125 -14.23 -3.17 14.54
C MET A 125 -14.24 -1.65 14.36
N HIS A 126 -14.24 -1.16 13.12
CA HIS A 126 -14.39 0.28 12.86
C HIS A 126 -15.77 0.81 13.27
N GLY A 127 -16.84 0.04 13.02
CA GLY A 127 -18.19 0.39 13.46
C GLY A 127 -18.33 0.46 14.98
N VAL A 128 -17.69 -0.46 15.71
CA VAL A 128 -17.61 -0.42 17.18
C VAL A 128 -16.79 0.78 17.66
N ALA A 129 -15.64 1.05 17.03
CA ALA A 129 -14.81 2.22 17.35
C ALA A 129 -15.56 3.55 17.15
N PHE A 130 -16.46 3.61 16.17
CA PHE A 130 -17.33 4.76 15.88
C PHE A 130 -18.39 5.03 16.94
N ARG A 131 -18.75 4.04 17.77
CA ARG A 131 -19.78 4.18 18.82
C ARG A 131 -19.26 4.71 20.14
N VAL A 132 -17.94 4.79 20.31
CA VAL A 132 -17.29 5.29 21.53
C VAL A 132 -16.90 6.75 21.30
N GLN A 133 -17.17 7.63 22.28
CA GLN A 133 -16.71 9.02 22.26
C GLN A 133 -15.60 9.26 23.29
N PRO A 134 -14.43 9.77 22.88
CA PRO A 134 -13.97 9.92 21.49
C PRO A 134 -13.74 8.56 20.80
N PRO A 135 -13.70 8.51 19.46
CA PRO A 135 -13.44 7.27 18.72
C PRO A 135 -12.16 6.60 19.23
N SER A 136 -12.24 5.31 19.59
CA SER A 136 -11.11 4.61 20.19
C SER A 136 -9.97 4.43 19.19
N ALA A 137 -8.91 5.22 19.37
CA ALA A 137 -7.67 5.12 18.58
C ALA A 137 -7.08 3.70 18.62
N VAL A 138 -7.21 3.01 19.76
CA VAL A 138 -6.73 1.63 19.94
C VAL A 138 -7.53 0.65 19.10
N CYS A 139 -8.85 0.78 19.05
CA CYS A 139 -9.70 -0.07 18.22
C CYS A 139 -9.42 0.14 16.72
N MET A 140 -9.22 1.39 16.30
CA MET A 140 -8.85 1.73 14.91
C MET A 140 -7.46 1.19 14.55
N ALA A 141 -6.47 1.35 15.43
CA ALA A 141 -5.12 0.81 15.23
C ALA A 141 -5.13 -0.73 15.17
N GLY A 142 -5.89 -1.38 16.06
CA GLY A 142 -6.06 -2.82 16.08
C GLY A 142 -6.71 -3.34 14.79
N ALA A 143 -7.72 -2.66 14.28
CA ALA A 143 -8.39 -3.00 13.03
C ALA A 143 -7.44 -2.88 11.82
N ASN A 144 -6.62 -1.83 11.76
CA ASN A 144 -5.58 -1.67 10.74
C ASN A 144 -4.48 -2.75 10.85
N ALA A 145 -4.04 -3.08 12.07
CA ALA A 145 -3.03 -4.11 12.31
C ALA A 145 -3.51 -5.51 11.89
N LEU A 146 -4.77 -5.86 12.20
CA LEU A 146 -5.41 -7.11 11.77
C LEU A 146 -5.40 -7.25 10.25
N LEU A 147 -5.65 -6.16 9.52
CA LEU A 147 -5.61 -6.17 8.07
C LEU A 147 -4.19 -6.30 7.52
N LEU A 148 -3.22 -5.56 8.08
CA LEU A 148 -1.83 -5.69 7.64
C LEU A 148 -1.36 -7.14 7.80
N LEU A 149 -1.68 -7.76 8.94
CA LEU A 149 -1.41 -9.18 9.18
C LEU A 149 -2.14 -10.08 8.18
N TRP A 150 -3.41 -9.82 7.88
CA TRP A 150 -4.18 -10.58 6.90
C TRP A 150 -3.61 -10.47 5.48
N SER A 151 -3.26 -9.26 5.07
CA SER A 151 -2.69 -8.94 3.75
C SER A 151 -1.32 -9.59 3.56
N VAL A 152 -0.49 -9.61 4.61
CA VAL A 152 0.81 -10.30 4.62
C VAL A 152 0.66 -11.81 4.41
N ARG A 153 -0.44 -12.43 4.88
CA ARG A 153 -0.71 -13.86 4.64
C ARG A 153 -0.72 -14.23 3.16
N GLY A 154 -1.25 -13.35 2.31
CA GLY A 154 -1.27 -13.52 0.85
C GLY A 154 0.14 -13.57 0.26
N LEU A 155 1.03 -12.68 0.69
CA LEU A 155 2.43 -12.61 0.27
C LEU A 155 3.20 -13.86 0.70
N LEU A 156 3.03 -14.32 1.95
CA LEU A 156 3.68 -15.53 2.46
C LEU A 156 3.27 -16.78 1.68
N ARG A 157 1.98 -16.90 1.32
CA ARG A 157 1.48 -18.02 0.49
C ARG A 157 2.06 -18.00 -0.92
N ARG A 158 2.22 -16.83 -1.53
CA ARG A 158 2.82 -16.68 -2.87
C ARG A 158 4.30 -17.08 -2.85
N LYS A 159 5.04 -16.64 -1.83
CA LYS A 159 6.45 -17.02 -1.63
C LYS A 159 6.63 -18.53 -1.47
N ARG A 160 5.77 -19.20 -0.68
CA ARG A 160 5.78 -20.67 -0.53
C ARG A 160 5.50 -21.41 -1.84
N ARG A 161 4.57 -20.90 -2.68
CA ARG A 161 4.27 -21.50 -3.99
C ARG A 161 5.43 -21.34 -4.98
N SER A 162 6.11 -20.19 -4.99
CA SER A 162 7.32 -20.00 -5.81
C SER A 162 8.45 -20.93 -5.38
N ALA A 163 8.71 -21.07 -4.08
CA ALA A 163 9.73 -21.99 -3.56
C ALA A 163 9.45 -23.45 -3.94
N ARG A 164 8.20 -23.90 -3.83
CA ARG A 164 7.82 -25.27 -4.23
C ARG A 164 7.95 -25.52 -5.74
N ARG A 165 7.87 -24.48 -6.58
CA ARG A 165 7.98 -24.60 -8.04
C ARG A 165 9.44 -24.68 -8.49
N THR A 166 10.37 -24.08 -7.75
CA THR A 166 11.81 -24.23 -8.01
C THR A 166 12.30 -25.63 -7.64
N ASP A 167 11.76 -26.25 -6.58
CA ASP A 167 12.16 -27.60 -6.16
C ASP A 167 11.75 -28.69 -7.16
N VAL A 168 10.59 -28.54 -7.81
CA VAL A 168 10.07 -29.50 -8.81
C VAL A 168 10.75 -29.36 -10.18
N ALA A 169 11.41 -28.22 -10.46
CA ALA A 169 12.11 -28.00 -11.72
C ALA A 169 13.57 -28.49 -11.70
N SER A 170 14.05 -28.98 -10.55
CA SER A 170 15.40 -29.51 -10.33
C SER A 170 15.47 -31.05 -10.27
N GLU A 171 14.34 -31.73 -10.49
CA GLU A 171 14.26 -33.19 -10.71
C GLU A 171 14.09 -33.50 -12.19
#